data_AF-A0A940VFE5-F1
#
_entry.id   AF-A0A940VFE5-F1
#
_cell.length_a   1.000
_cell.length_b   1.000
_cell.length_c   1.000
_cell.angle_alpha   90.00
_cell.angle_beta   90.00
_cell.angle_gamma   90.00
#
_symmetry.space_group_name_H-M   'P 1'
#
loop_
_entity.id
_entity.type
_entity.pdbx_description
1 polymer ?
#
loop_
_entity_poly.entity_id
_entity_poly.type
_entity_poly.pdbx_seq_one_letter_code
_entity_poly.pdbx_strand_id
1 'polypeptide(L)'
;MNASSTATMSAQELAIESGKKVVHGTATDRVLRMYDAIRAYGPPRVALDRAVLFTESFKDTEGQPLVVRWAKALKHYAEKAPIAIFDDELIVGRPNTWLGRWGIVYPELDGSIMPSGVDMFRKNKGKPGEVVVTDEDARIINDVLTPYWTGKDYATNFLHALPEDTRFMLMGPDPKNT
;
A
#
# COMPACT_ATOMS: atom_id res chain seq x y z
N MET A 1 -34.73 43.82 0.23
CA MET A 1 -34.02 43.36 1.45
C MET A 1 -33.16 42.18 1.04
N ASN A 2 -31.84 42.37 0.85
CA ASN A 2 -30.93 41.28 0.51
C ASN A 2 -30.42 40.65 1.80
N ALA A 3 -30.89 39.44 2.10
CA ALA A 3 -30.30 38.61 3.14
C ALA A 3 -28.92 38.17 2.66
N SER A 4 -27.88 38.84 3.16
CA SER A 4 -26.50 38.39 3.01
C SER A 4 -26.36 37.06 3.75
N SER A 5 -26.36 35.97 3.00
CA SER A 5 -25.99 34.64 3.48
C SER A 5 -24.54 34.69 3.97
N THR A 6 -24.35 34.92 5.26
CA THR A 6 -23.05 34.78 5.92
C THR A 6 -22.75 33.29 6.01
N ALA A 7 -22.03 32.77 5.02
CA ALA A 7 -21.51 31.41 5.07
C ALA A 7 -20.65 31.27 6.33
N THR A 8 -21.11 30.45 7.27
CA THR A 8 -20.32 30.15 8.47
C THR A 8 -19.18 29.23 8.06
N MET A 9 -17.96 29.74 8.12
CA MET A 9 -16.77 28.96 7.81
C MET A 9 -16.59 27.84 8.84
N SER A 10 -16.21 26.66 8.35
CA SER A 10 -15.76 25.56 9.18
C SER A 10 -14.47 25.92 9.93
N ALA A 11 -14.16 25.18 11.00
CA ALA A 11 -12.91 25.36 11.74
C ALA A 11 -11.65 25.22 10.87
N GLN A 12 -11.71 24.39 9.81
CA GLN A 12 -10.62 24.23 8.86
C GLN A 12 -10.47 25.44 7.94
N GLU A 13 -11.57 26.00 7.45
CA GLU A 13 -11.54 27.21 6.62
C GLU A 13 -11.02 28.42 7.41
N LEU A 14 -11.46 28.58 8.67
CA LEU A 14 -10.94 29.61 9.57
C LEU A 14 -9.44 29.43 9.87
N ALA A 15 -8.97 28.18 10.01
CA ALA A 15 -7.55 27.90 10.20
C ALA A 15 -6.74 28.28 8.96
N ILE A 16 -7.24 28.02 7.75
CA ILE A 16 -6.59 28.39 6.49
C ILE A 16 -6.50 29.91 6.33
N GLU A 17 -7.60 30.63 6.57
CA GLU A 17 -7.64 32.09 6.45
C GLU A 17 -6.73 32.78 7.48
N SER A 18 -6.69 32.27 8.71
CA SER A 18 -5.80 32.78 9.77
C SER A 18 -4.33 32.36 9.61
N GLY A 19 -3.98 31.59 8.58
CA GLY A 19 -2.63 31.07 8.37
C GLY A 19 -2.19 30.03 9.42
N LYS A 20 -3.13 29.49 10.22
CA LYS A 20 -2.85 28.40 11.15
C LYS A 20 -2.59 27.11 10.40
N LYS A 21 -1.42 26.50 10.66
CA LYS A 21 -1.07 25.18 10.13
C LYS A 21 -1.84 24.01 10.77
N VAL A 22 -2.65 24.25 11.80
CA VAL A 22 -3.31 23.19 12.60
C VAL A 22 -4.76 23.56 12.92
N VAL A 23 -5.68 22.61 12.74
CA VAL A 23 -7.13 22.78 12.96
C VAL A 23 -7.51 22.60 14.44
N HIS A 24 -6.87 21.67 15.16
CA HIS A 24 -7.11 21.41 16.59
C HIS A 24 -5.79 21.23 17.36
N GLY A 25 -5.65 21.90 18.51
CA GLY A 25 -4.48 21.81 19.38
C GLY A 25 -3.21 22.47 18.81
N THR A 26 -2.08 22.25 19.48
CA THR A 26 -0.75 22.70 19.07
C THR A 26 0.04 21.51 18.55
N ALA A 27 0.04 21.29 17.22
CA ALA A 27 1.07 20.42 16.64
C ALA A 27 2.43 21.10 16.89
N THR A 28 3.35 20.39 17.53
CA THR A 28 4.70 20.92 17.76
C THR A 28 5.42 21.17 16.44
N ASP A 29 6.36 22.10 16.40
CA ASP A 29 7.17 22.39 15.21
C ASP A 29 7.84 21.13 14.64
N ARG A 30 8.24 20.20 15.50
CA ARG A 30 8.77 18.88 15.13
C ARG A 30 7.81 18.10 14.22
N VAL A 31 6.56 17.96 14.64
CA VAL A 31 5.51 17.25 13.88
C VAL A 31 5.19 17.99 12.58
N LEU A 32 5.17 19.33 12.61
CA LEU A 32 4.93 20.13 11.41
C LEU A 32 6.05 19.95 10.37
N ARG A 33 7.32 19.91 10.80
CA ARG A 33 8.45 19.60 9.90
C ARG A 33 8.34 18.21 9.28
N MET A 34 8.00 17.19 10.07
CA MET A 34 7.78 15.83 9.55
C MET A 34 6.66 15.80 8.51
N TYR A 35 5.54 16.47 8.80
CA TYR A 35 4.40 16.52 7.89
C TYR A 35 4.74 17.23 6.58
N ASP A 36 5.40 18.38 6.65
CA ASP A 36 5.87 19.14 5.49
C ASP A 36 6.86 18.29 4.66
N ALA A 37 7.80 17.58 5.31
CA ALA A 37 8.77 16.71 4.65
C ALA A 37 8.11 15.51 3.93
N ILE A 38 7.13 14.85 4.55
CA ILE A 38 6.38 13.74 3.93
C ILE A 38 5.59 14.22 2.71
N ARG A 39 4.99 15.42 2.76
CA ARG A 39 4.23 15.99 1.64
C ARG A 39 5.15 16.43 0.49
N ALA A 40 6.30 17.01 0.81
CA ALA A 40 7.29 17.43 -0.18
C ALA A 40 7.91 16.24 -0.93
N TYR A 41 7.96 15.05 -0.31
CA TYR A 41 8.52 13.85 -0.93
C TYR A 41 7.74 13.38 -2.18
N GLY A 42 6.42 13.58 -2.20
CA GLY A 42 5.58 13.33 -3.39
C GLY A 42 4.45 12.30 -3.21
N PRO A 43 4.01 11.65 -4.30
CA PRO A 43 2.95 10.66 -4.26
C PRO A 43 3.36 9.40 -3.47
N PRO A 44 2.39 8.62 -2.96
CA PRO A 44 2.68 7.34 -2.30
C PRO A 44 3.46 6.38 -3.22
N ARG A 45 4.28 5.49 -2.65
CA ARG A 45 4.95 4.42 -3.40
C ARG A 45 4.61 3.04 -2.82
N VAL A 46 4.93 1.98 -3.54
CA VAL A 46 4.83 0.61 -3.03
C VAL A 46 6.07 0.21 -2.25
N ALA A 47 5.88 -0.42 -1.08
CA ALA A 47 6.94 -1.01 -0.28
C ALA A 47 6.94 -2.53 -0.48
N LEU A 48 8.05 -3.07 -1.00
CA LEU A 48 8.14 -4.46 -1.46
C LEU A 48 8.97 -5.36 -0.54
N ASP A 49 9.75 -4.81 0.40
CA ASP A 49 10.64 -5.58 1.28
C ASP A 49 9.90 -6.71 2.01
N ARG A 50 8.73 -6.39 2.59
CA ARG A 50 7.87 -7.38 3.24
C ARG A 50 7.46 -8.49 2.29
N ALA A 51 7.00 -8.14 1.09
CA ALA A 51 6.49 -9.12 0.13
C ALA A 51 7.60 -10.05 -0.36
N VAL A 52 8.78 -9.51 -0.64
CA VAL A 52 9.96 -10.29 -1.04
C VAL A 52 10.38 -11.25 0.08
N LEU A 53 10.57 -10.75 1.29
CA LEU A 53 11.02 -11.55 2.44
C LEU A 53 9.98 -12.62 2.84
N PHE A 54 8.68 -12.30 2.77
CA PHE A 54 7.63 -13.30 2.96
C PHE A 54 7.69 -14.38 1.87
N THR A 55 7.82 -13.97 0.60
CA THR A 55 7.90 -14.90 -0.53
C THR A 55 9.09 -15.87 -0.40
N GLU A 56 10.26 -15.37 0.02
CA GLU A 56 11.43 -16.20 0.31
C GLU A 56 11.11 -17.28 1.36
N SER A 57 10.62 -16.89 2.53
CA SER A 57 10.30 -17.84 3.59
C SER A 57 9.19 -18.82 3.20
N PHE A 58 8.27 -18.42 2.33
CA PHE A 58 7.17 -19.28 1.89
C PHE A 58 7.61 -20.37 0.94
N LYS A 59 8.56 -20.06 0.04
CA LYS A 59 9.21 -21.03 -0.86
C LYS A 59 9.88 -22.15 -0.07
N ASP A 60 10.54 -21.82 1.04
CA ASP A 60 11.27 -22.79 1.86
C ASP A 60 10.39 -23.62 2.82
N THR A 61 9.09 -23.31 2.90
CA THR A 61 8.20 -23.88 3.92
C THR A 61 6.94 -24.53 3.36
N GLU A 62 6.89 -24.81 2.06
CA GLU A 62 5.78 -25.55 1.46
C GLU A 62 5.57 -26.93 2.13
N GLY A 63 4.30 -27.33 2.23
CA GLY A 63 3.90 -28.56 2.92
C GLY A 63 3.78 -28.46 4.45
N GLN A 64 4.28 -27.38 5.08
CA GLN A 64 4.10 -27.15 6.52
C GLN A 64 2.73 -26.52 6.82
N PRO A 65 2.21 -26.65 8.07
CA PRO A 65 0.98 -25.98 8.48
C PRO A 65 1.05 -24.47 8.27
N LEU A 66 -0.04 -23.87 7.74
CA LEU A 66 -0.06 -22.45 7.34
C LEU A 66 0.38 -21.49 8.46
N VAL A 67 -0.09 -21.72 9.68
CA VAL A 67 0.27 -20.90 10.85
C VAL A 67 1.79 -20.95 11.15
N VAL A 68 2.43 -22.10 10.93
CA VAL A 68 3.88 -22.26 11.11
C VAL A 68 4.63 -21.53 9.99
N ARG A 69 4.14 -21.60 8.75
CA ARG A 69 4.71 -20.86 7.61
C ARG A 69 4.67 -19.35 7.86
N TRP A 70 3.53 -18.84 8.34
CA TRP A 70 3.38 -17.42 8.70
C TRP A 70 4.32 -16.99 9.82
N ALA A 71 4.44 -17.81 10.87
CA ALA A 71 5.36 -17.51 11.98
C ALA A 71 6.82 -17.44 11.50
N LYS A 72 7.23 -18.37 10.62
CA LYS A 72 8.57 -18.37 10.02
C LYS A 72 8.79 -17.16 9.11
N ALA A 73 7.81 -16.79 8.29
CA ALA A 73 7.89 -15.63 7.41
C ALA A 73 7.96 -14.32 8.18
N LEU A 74 7.15 -14.17 9.25
CA LEU A 74 7.22 -13.03 10.16
C LEU A 74 8.59 -12.91 10.83
N LYS A 75 9.15 -14.05 11.30
CA LYS A 75 10.50 -14.09 11.86
C LYS A 75 11.55 -13.67 10.82
N HIS A 76 11.50 -14.26 9.62
CA HIS A 76 12.43 -13.95 8.53
C HIS A 76 12.37 -12.47 8.14
N TYR A 77 11.17 -11.88 8.09
CA TYR A 77 11.00 -10.45 7.92
C TYR A 77 11.62 -9.66 9.08
N ALA A 78 11.30 -10.00 10.33
CA ALA A 78 11.83 -9.29 11.50
C ALA A 78 13.36 -9.33 11.60
N GLU A 79 14.01 -10.40 11.14
CA GLU A 79 15.47 -10.56 11.14
C GLU A 79 16.18 -9.82 9.99
N LYS A 80 15.49 -9.57 8.87
CA LYS A 80 16.11 -9.07 7.62
C LYS A 80 15.56 -7.75 7.11
N ALA A 81 14.41 -7.31 7.59
CA ALA A 81 13.77 -6.09 7.12
C ALA A 81 14.73 -4.90 7.30
N PRO A 82 14.90 -4.06 6.27
CA PRO A 82 15.77 -2.92 6.38
C PRO A 82 15.12 -1.87 7.29
N ILE A 83 15.92 -1.28 8.19
CA ILE A 83 15.44 -0.35 9.22
C ILE A 83 15.95 1.06 8.90
N ALA A 84 15.07 2.05 9.02
CA ALA A 84 15.42 3.46 8.97
C ALA A 84 14.70 4.23 10.08
N ILE A 85 15.37 5.25 10.61
CA ILE A 85 14.84 6.23 11.55
C ILE A 85 15.06 7.59 10.89
N PHE A 86 13.98 8.36 10.74
CA PHE A 86 14.02 9.65 10.06
C PHE A 86 14.13 10.79 11.06
N ASP A 87 14.54 11.95 10.55
CA ASP A 87 14.58 13.19 11.33
C ASP A 87 13.23 13.45 11.99
N ASP A 88 13.29 13.98 13.21
CA ASP A 88 12.13 14.39 14.02
C ASP A 88 11.22 13.22 14.52
N GLU A 89 11.51 11.94 14.19
CA GLU A 89 10.78 10.77 14.71
C GLU A 89 11.08 10.49 16.19
N LEU A 90 10.01 10.28 16.99
CA LEU A 90 10.11 9.75 18.36
C LEU A 90 9.59 8.31 18.47
N ILE A 91 8.62 7.97 17.62
CA ILE A 91 8.13 6.60 17.44
C ILE A 91 8.67 6.13 16.11
N VAL A 92 9.40 5.01 16.14
CA VAL A 92 10.11 4.47 14.99
C VAL A 92 9.49 3.16 14.54
N GLY A 93 9.76 2.78 13.30
CA GLY A 93 9.27 1.54 12.71
C GLY A 93 8.38 1.82 11.50
N ARG A 94 8.85 1.37 10.35
CA ARG A 94 8.13 1.40 9.08
C ARG A 94 8.70 0.31 8.16
N PRO A 95 7.99 -0.09 7.10
CA PRO A 95 8.37 -1.24 6.27
C PRO A 95 9.36 -0.89 5.14
N ASN A 96 10.01 0.28 5.19
CA ASN A 96 10.82 0.80 4.09
C ASN A 96 11.87 1.82 4.59
N THR A 97 12.93 2.02 3.82
CA THR A 97 14.08 2.88 4.18
C THR A 97 14.05 4.29 3.60
N TRP A 98 12.91 4.72 3.08
CA TRP A 98 12.74 6.03 2.47
C TRP A 98 11.57 6.81 3.10
N LEU A 99 11.63 8.14 3.03
CA LEU A 99 10.58 9.00 3.57
C LEU A 99 9.39 9.07 2.60
N GLY A 100 8.19 9.33 3.08
CA GLY A 100 7.02 9.56 2.22
C GLY A 100 5.86 8.65 2.59
N ARG A 101 4.82 8.69 1.76
CA ARG A 101 3.64 7.82 1.91
C ARG A 101 3.88 6.50 1.21
N TRP A 102 3.33 5.42 1.75
CA TRP A 102 3.57 4.09 1.21
C TRP A 102 2.37 3.16 1.39
N GLY A 103 2.32 2.13 0.56
CA GLY A 103 1.46 0.95 0.72
C GLY A 103 2.30 -0.32 0.72
N ILE A 104 1.97 -1.28 1.58
CA ILE A 104 2.55 -2.62 1.58
C ILE A 104 1.69 -3.51 0.69
N VAL A 105 2.33 -4.42 -0.04
CA VAL A 105 1.65 -5.42 -0.87
C VAL A 105 1.66 -6.80 -0.23
N TYR A 106 0.61 -7.58 -0.50
CA TYR A 106 0.34 -8.88 0.10
C TYR A 106 0.11 -9.92 -1.00
N PRO A 107 1.18 -10.39 -1.66
CA PRO A 107 1.04 -11.24 -2.85
C PRO A 107 0.41 -12.61 -2.55
N GLU A 108 0.34 -13.02 -1.29
CA GLU A 108 -0.45 -14.18 -0.87
C GLU A 108 -1.96 -14.00 -1.06
N LEU A 109 -2.45 -12.76 -1.17
CA LEU A 109 -3.86 -12.45 -1.39
C LEU A 109 -4.15 -12.27 -2.87
N ASP A 110 -3.34 -11.49 -3.58
CA ASP A 110 -3.63 -11.01 -4.94
C ASP A 110 -2.40 -11.00 -5.87
N GLY A 111 -1.40 -11.84 -5.58
CA GLY A 111 -0.12 -11.87 -6.31
C GLY A 111 -0.25 -12.09 -7.81
N SER A 112 -1.26 -12.85 -8.26
CA SER A 112 -1.52 -13.09 -9.69
C SER A 112 -1.94 -11.85 -10.47
N ILE A 113 -2.56 -10.86 -9.81
CA ILE A 113 -3.10 -9.66 -10.46
C ILE A 113 -2.24 -8.42 -10.24
N MET A 114 -1.16 -8.52 -9.46
CA MET A 114 -0.23 -7.42 -9.22
C MET A 114 0.36 -6.79 -10.50
N PRO A 115 0.72 -7.53 -11.57
CA PRO A 115 1.19 -6.93 -12.82
C PRO A 115 0.18 -5.96 -13.44
N SER A 116 -1.11 -6.31 -13.42
CA SER A 116 -2.19 -5.41 -13.87
C SER A 116 -2.29 -4.16 -13.00
N GLY A 117 -2.03 -4.31 -11.69
CA GLY A 117 -1.91 -3.19 -10.76
C GLY A 117 -0.77 -2.23 -11.11
N VAL A 118 0.40 -2.77 -11.49
CA VAL A 118 1.54 -1.96 -11.97
C VAL A 118 1.15 -1.13 -13.18
N ASP A 119 0.50 -1.74 -14.17
CA ASP A 119 0.05 -1.05 -15.37
C ASP A 119 -0.97 0.06 -15.06
N MET A 120 -1.91 -0.23 -14.16
CA MET A 120 -2.89 0.76 -13.69
C MET A 120 -2.21 1.96 -13.02
N PHE A 121 -1.29 1.71 -12.08
CA PHE A 121 -0.58 2.79 -11.38
C PHE A 121 0.26 3.64 -12.34
N ARG A 122 0.95 3.01 -13.30
CA ARG A 122 1.71 3.72 -14.34
C ARG A 122 0.82 4.58 -15.24
N LYS A 123 -0.36 4.10 -15.62
CA LYS A 123 -1.37 4.88 -16.39
C LYS A 123 -1.96 6.06 -15.59
N ASN A 124 -1.89 5.99 -14.27
CA ASN A 124 -2.39 7.02 -13.35
C ASN A 124 -1.33 8.05 -12.94
N LYS A 125 -0.10 7.96 -13.48
CA LYS A 125 0.95 8.95 -13.23
C LYS A 125 0.46 10.37 -13.51
N GLY A 126 0.63 11.27 -12.54
CA GLY A 126 0.18 12.66 -12.61
C GLY A 126 -1.32 12.89 -12.40
N LYS A 127 -2.10 11.86 -12.04
CA LYS A 127 -3.56 11.96 -11.78
C LYS A 127 -3.87 11.81 -10.29
N PRO A 128 -5.05 12.29 -9.84
CA PRO A 128 -5.54 11.98 -8.49
C PRO A 128 -5.53 10.46 -8.23
N GLY A 129 -4.96 10.05 -7.10
CA GLY A 129 -4.78 8.63 -6.78
C GLY A 129 -3.51 7.99 -7.35
N GLU A 130 -2.56 8.78 -7.87
CA GLU A 130 -1.24 8.27 -8.26
C GLU A 130 -0.55 7.50 -7.13
N VAL A 131 0.00 6.33 -7.47
CA VAL A 131 0.98 5.59 -6.67
C VAL A 131 2.19 5.37 -7.57
N VAL A 132 3.37 5.76 -7.11
CA VAL A 132 4.61 5.61 -7.86
C VAL A 132 5.07 4.16 -7.78
N VAL A 133 5.24 3.55 -8.96
CA VAL A 133 5.88 2.25 -9.15
C VAL A 133 7.07 2.47 -10.09
N THR A 134 8.28 2.31 -9.56
CA THR A 134 9.50 2.44 -10.35
C THR A 134 9.69 1.25 -11.30
N ASP A 135 10.68 1.31 -12.17
CA ASP A 135 11.05 0.16 -13.01
C ASP A 135 11.57 -1.01 -12.19
N GLU A 136 12.30 -0.73 -11.12
CA GLU A 136 12.77 -1.75 -10.19
C GLU A 136 11.61 -2.39 -9.41
N ASP A 137 10.65 -1.58 -8.96
CA ASP A 137 9.44 -2.11 -8.29
C ASP A 137 8.66 -3.04 -9.21
N ALA A 138 8.46 -2.63 -10.47
CA ALA A 138 7.81 -3.46 -11.48
C ALA A 138 8.56 -4.74 -11.78
N ARG A 139 9.90 -4.69 -11.86
CA ARG A 139 10.77 -5.86 -12.04
C ARG A 139 10.64 -6.83 -10.87
N ILE A 140 10.68 -6.35 -9.62
CA ILE A 140 10.48 -7.20 -8.44
C ILE A 140 9.10 -7.85 -8.47
N ILE A 141 8.05 -7.09 -8.77
CA ILE A 141 6.69 -7.62 -8.87
C ILE A 141 6.59 -8.71 -9.94
N ASN A 142 7.10 -8.45 -11.14
CA ASN A 142 6.95 -9.35 -12.29
C ASN A 142 7.87 -10.58 -12.20
N ASP A 143 9.12 -10.41 -11.76
CA ASP A 143 10.14 -11.44 -11.87
C ASP A 143 10.35 -12.22 -10.55
N VAL A 144 10.05 -11.60 -9.40
CA VAL A 144 10.33 -12.19 -8.08
C VAL A 144 9.05 -12.66 -7.39
N LEU A 145 8.02 -11.82 -7.37
CA LEU A 145 6.77 -12.07 -6.62
C LEU A 145 5.79 -12.91 -7.44
N THR A 146 5.32 -12.37 -8.57
CA THR A 146 4.26 -12.98 -9.40
C THR A 146 4.51 -14.47 -9.70
N PRO A 147 5.70 -14.91 -10.16
CA PRO A 147 5.90 -16.29 -10.59
C PRO A 147 5.70 -17.33 -9.49
N TYR A 148 5.95 -16.96 -8.22
CA TYR A 148 5.73 -17.87 -7.10
C TYR A 148 4.26 -17.95 -6.72
N TRP A 149 3.60 -16.80 -6.66
CA TRP A 149 2.24 -16.65 -6.15
C TRP A 149 1.16 -17.00 -7.16
N THR A 150 1.47 -16.99 -8.46
CA THR A 150 0.51 -17.43 -9.48
C THR A 150 0.04 -18.86 -9.20
N GLY A 151 -1.29 -18.99 -9.06
CA GLY A 151 -1.96 -20.25 -8.71
C GLY A 151 -1.89 -20.61 -7.21
N LYS A 152 -1.29 -19.77 -6.36
CA LYS A 152 -1.21 -19.95 -4.90
C LYS A 152 -1.90 -18.85 -4.11
N ASP A 153 -2.14 -17.69 -4.73
CA ASP A 153 -2.82 -16.57 -4.09
C ASP A 153 -4.29 -16.87 -3.79
N TYR A 154 -4.84 -16.15 -2.82
CA TYR A 154 -6.22 -16.33 -2.39
C TYR A 154 -7.24 -15.91 -3.45
N ALA A 155 -7.09 -14.74 -4.06
CA ALA A 155 -8.10 -14.13 -4.92
C ALA A 155 -8.43 -15.00 -6.13
N THR A 156 -7.41 -15.43 -6.89
CA THR A 156 -7.63 -16.27 -8.06
C THR A 156 -8.19 -17.64 -7.68
N ASN A 157 -7.69 -18.26 -6.60
CA ASN A 157 -8.20 -19.55 -6.14
C ASN A 157 -9.63 -19.47 -5.59
N PHE A 158 -9.99 -18.38 -4.92
CA PHE A 158 -11.35 -18.12 -4.46
C PHE A 158 -12.30 -18.08 -5.65
N LEU A 159 -11.96 -17.35 -6.72
CA LEU A 159 -12.79 -17.27 -7.92
C LEU A 159 -12.92 -18.61 -8.64
N HIS A 160 -11.86 -19.39 -8.72
CA HIS A 160 -11.90 -20.74 -9.30
C HIS A 160 -12.74 -21.72 -8.49
N ALA A 161 -12.92 -21.49 -7.19
CA ALA A 161 -13.73 -22.35 -6.32
C ALA A 161 -15.22 -22.00 -6.33
N LEU A 162 -15.62 -20.85 -6.90
CA LEU A 162 -17.01 -20.44 -6.95
C LEU A 162 -17.82 -21.30 -7.94
N PRO A 163 -19.09 -21.65 -7.62
CA PRO A 163 -20.02 -22.18 -8.61
C PRO A 163 -20.18 -21.22 -9.78
N GLU A 164 -20.40 -21.76 -10.98
CA GLU A 164 -20.51 -21.00 -12.23
C GLU A 164 -21.49 -19.82 -12.12
N ASP A 165 -22.70 -20.08 -11.61
CA ASP A 165 -23.72 -19.03 -11.43
C ASP A 165 -23.26 -17.89 -10.51
N THR A 166 -22.55 -18.23 -9.43
CA THR A 166 -22.06 -17.23 -8.48
C THR A 166 -20.91 -16.42 -9.08
N ARG A 167 -20.01 -17.09 -9.79
CA ARG A 167 -18.91 -16.44 -10.49
C ARG A 167 -19.43 -15.53 -11.60
N PHE A 168 -20.44 -15.95 -12.35
CA PHE A 168 -21.12 -15.12 -13.37
C PHE A 168 -21.70 -13.84 -12.75
N MET A 169 -22.37 -13.94 -11.61
CA MET A 169 -22.93 -12.75 -10.93
C MET A 169 -21.87 -11.77 -10.46
N LEU A 170 -20.68 -12.25 -10.06
CA LEU A 170 -19.61 -11.41 -9.52
C LEU A 170 -18.71 -10.76 -10.58
N MET A 171 -18.23 -11.52 -11.58
CA MET A 171 -17.33 -10.96 -12.60
C MET A 171 -17.89 -10.99 -14.03
N GLY A 172 -19.18 -11.26 -14.18
CA GLY A 172 -19.86 -11.22 -15.46
C GLY A 172 -19.58 -12.45 -16.36
N PRO A 173 -19.99 -12.37 -17.64
CA PRO A 173 -20.05 -13.51 -18.55
C PRO A 173 -18.69 -14.01 -19.04
N ASP A 174 -17.63 -13.20 -18.95
CA ASP A 174 -16.30 -13.64 -19.39
C ASP A 174 -15.67 -14.56 -18.33
N PRO A 175 -15.45 -15.86 -18.63
CA PRO A 175 -14.84 -16.79 -17.70
C PRO A 175 -13.36 -16.45 -17.39
N LYS A 176 -12.73 -15.56 -18.17
CA LYS A 176 -11.34 -15.12 -17.96
C LYS A 176 -11.20 -13.95 -17.00
N ASN A 177 -12.30 -13.34 -16.54
CA ASN A 177 -12.22 -12.29 -15.52
C ASN A 177 -11.75 -12.91 -14.19
N THR A 178 -10.59 -12.49 -13.70
CA THR A 178 -9.97 -12.96 -12.44
C THR A 178 -9.55 -11.77 -11.59
#